data_AF-A0A8H7T8Z6-F1
#
_entry.id   AF-A0A8H7T8Z6-F1
#
_cell.length_a   1.000
_cell.length_b   1.000
_cell.length_c   1.000
_cell.angle_alpha   90.00
_cell.angle_beta   90.00
_cell.angle_gamma   90.00
#
_symmetry.space_group_name_H-M   'P 1'
#
loop_
_entity.id
_entity.type
_entity.pdbx_description
1 polymer ?
#
loop_
_entity_poly.entity_id
_entity_poly.type
_entity_poly.pdbx_seq_one_letter_code
_entity_poly.pdbx_strand_id
1 'polypeptide(L)'
;MIARDFTKTNLGTPPTSTYFQDKALQKLHQQTERRLIVTAQATVCVFCGMSPVKSPAHLAAAKAPAIYFHEHNISLIYGGWTTTPLMQQEQRTNETTTTTYEGREIAVPDENVYGKTMIVKDMHTRKQEMAKRFKEGGPGSGFVALSGGYGTPEELMEMTT
;
A
#
# COMPACT_ATOMS: atom_id res chain seq x y z
N MET A 1 -6.35 0.69 16.13
CA MET A 1 -5.85 -0.26 15.11
C MET A 1 -5.47 0.51 13.86
N ILE A 2 -4.59 -0.01 12.99
CA ILE A 2 -4.03 0.79 11.88
C ILE A 2 -4.27 0.12 10.52
N ALA A 3 -4.81 0.87 9.56
CA ALA A 3 -4.85 0.54 8.13
C ALA A 3 -4.02 1.57 7.35
N ARG A 4 -3.38 1.16 6.25
CA ARG A 4 -2.54 2.06 5.45
C ARG A 4 -2.87 2.04 3.98
N ASP A 5 -2.58 3.16 3.34
CA ASP A 5 -2.82 3.40 1.92
C ASP A 5 -1.56 4.06 1.34
N PHE A 6 -0.88 3.35 0.45
CA PHE A 6 0.33 3.82 -0.22
C PHE A 6 -0.04 4.46 -1.57
N THR A 7 -0.88 5.48 -1.54
CA THR A 7 -1.23 6.27 -2.72
C THR A 7 -0.36 7.53 -2.75
N LYS A 8 0.75 7.45 -3.48
CA LYS A 8 1.67 8.56 -3.86
C LYS A 8 2.50 9.16 -2.72
N THR A 9 3.64 8.55 -2.45
CA THR A 9 4.82 9.25 -1.89
C THR A 9 5.71 9.76 -3.03
N ASN A 10 6.29 10.95 -2.86
CA ASN A 10 7.12 11.63 -3.87
C ASN A 10 8.47 10.91 -4.04
N LEU A 11 8.54 9.90 -4.90
CA LEU A 11 9.79 9.47 -5.51
C LEU A 11 9.75 9.90 -6.97
N GLY A 12 10.80 10.62 -7.38
CA GLY A 12 10.84 11.42 -8.61
C GLY A 12 10.39 10.68 -9.87
N THR A 13 9.89 11.47 -10.82
CA THR A 13 9.43 11.01 -12.14
C THR A 13 10.45 10.08 -12.82
N PRO A 14 10.06 8.90 -13.33
CA PRO A 14 10.96 8.01 -14.05
C PRO A 14 11.43 8.61 -15.39
N PRO A 15 12.61 8.22 -15.90
CA PRO A 15 13.25 8.87 -17.03
C PRO A 15 12.49 8.59 -18.33
N THR A 16 12.20 9.66 -19.07
CA THR A 16 11.46 9.62 -20.34
C THR A 16 12.34 9.05 -21.45
N SER A 17 11.97 7.89 -21.99
CA SER A 17 12.58 7.29 -23.19
C SER A 17 12.32 8.17 -24.44
N THR A 18 13.29 8.19 -25.36
CA THR A 18 13.54 9.11 -26.48
C THR A 18 12.50 9.13 -27.63
N TYR A 19 11.24 8.79 -27.37
CA TYR A 19 10.15 8.76 -28.38
C TYR A 19 9.52 10.14 -28.69
N PHE A 20 10.08 11.25 -28.19
CA PHE A 20 9.44 12.57 -28.08
C PHE A 20 9.94 13.64 -29.07
N GLN A 21 9.79 13.45 -30.39
CA GLN A 21 10.01 14.56 -31.35
C GLN A 21 8.86 14.85 -32.32
N ASP A 22 7.83 14.01 -32.37
CA ASP A 22 6.65 14.26 -33.21
C ASP A 22 5.53 14.94 -32.42
N LYS A 23 5.29 16.23 -32.72
CA LYS A 23 4.25 17.05 -32.07
C LYS A 23 2.83 16.60 -32.38
N ALA A 24 2.60 15.88 -33.49
CA ALA A 24 1.30 15.33 -33.82
C ALA A 24 1.00 14.08 -32.98
N LEU A 25 2.00 13.22 -32.78
CA LEU A 25 1.90 12.08 -31.87
C LEU A 25 1.75 12.52 -30.41
N GLN A 26 2.38 13.61 -29.98
CA GLN A 26 2.15 14.19 -28.64
C GLN A 26 0.71 14.66 -28.45
N LYS A 27 0.11 15.34 -29.45
CA LYS A 27 -1.30 15.77 -29.39
C LYS A 27 -2.26 14.58 -29.43
N LEU A 28 -1.94 13.55 -30.21
CA LEU A 28 -2.73 12.33 -30.27
C LEU A 28 -2.60 11.51 -28.98
N HIS A 29 -1.42 11.45 -28.34
CA HIS A 29 -1.24 10.87 -27.00
C HIS A 29 -2.06 11.66 -25.97
N GLN A 30 -1.98 12.99 -26.00
CA GLN A 30 -2.69 13.86 -25.06
C GLN A 30 -4.22 13.86 -25.26
N GLN A 31 -4.72 13.63 -26.48
CA GLN A 31 -6.15 13.44 -26.76
C GLN A 31 -6.63 12.01 -26.50
N THR A 32 -5.79 11.00 -26.74
CA THR A 32 -6.09 9.60 -26.43
C THR A 32 -6.09 9.36 -24.92
N GLU A 33 -5.18 9.97 -24.16
CA GLU A 33 -5.16 9.92 -22.69
C GLU A 33 -6.32 10.66 -22.03
N ARG A 34 -6.93 11.66 -22.70
CA ARG A 34 -8.19 12.27 -22.24
C ARG A 34 -9.42 11.41 -22.48
N ARG A 35 -9.30 10.37 -23.31
CA ARG A 35 -10.41 9.47 -23.69
C ARG A 35 -10.21 8.04 -23.20
N LEU A 36 -9.01 7.69 -22.75
CA LEU A 36 -8.79 6.59 -21.83
C LEU A 36 -9.54 6.93 -20.56
N ILE A 37 -10.59 6.16 -20.33
CA ILE A 37 -11.38 6.11 -19.11
C ILE A 37 -10.44 6.39 -17.94
N VAL A 38 -10.73 7.39 -17.09
CA VAL A 38 -10.10 7.50 -15.77
C VAL A 38 -10.58 6.28 -14.99
N THR A 39 -10.01 5.12 -15.30
CA THR A 39 -10.25 3.90 -14.55
C THR A 39 -9.58 4.13 -13.22
N ALA A 40 -10.29 3.83 -12.14
CA ALA A 40 -9.71 3.88 -10.81
C ALA A 40 -8.36 3.14 -10.80
N GLN A 41 -7.41 3.65 -10.03
CA GLN A 41 -6.12 3.02 -9.86
C GLN A 41 -6.31 1.60 -9.31
N ALA A 42 -5.53 0.62 -9.78
CA ALA A 42 -5.58 -0.72 -9.21
C ALA A 42 -5.17 -0.68 -7.74
N THR A 43 -5.86 -1.45 -6.90
CA THR A 43 -5.62 -1.51 -5.46
C THR A 43 -5.31 -2.94 -5.04
N VAL A 44 -4.15 -3.14 -4.40
CA VAL A 44 -3.74 -4.42 -3.86
C VAL A 44 -3.74 -4.38 -2.34
N CYS A 45 -4.51 -5.28 -1.73
CA CYS A 45 -4.52 -5.50 -0.29
C CYS A 45 -3.52 -6.61 0.07
N VAL A 46 -2.51 -6.28 0.87
CA VAL A 46 -1.49 -7.23 1.35
C VAL A 46 -1.73 -7.58 2.81
N PHE A 47 -1.88 -8.87 3.07
CA PHE A 47 -1.95 -9.46 4.40
C PHE A 47 -0.60 -10.10 4.75
N CYS A 48 -0.04 -9.77 5.90
CA CYS A 48 1.24 -10.32 6.35
C CYS A 48 1.26 -10.52 7.87
N GLY A 49 2.13 -11.42 8.34
CA GLY A 49 2.25 -11.69 9.76
C GLY A 49 2.76 -10.49 10.58
N MET A 50 2.32 -10.40 11.83
CA MET A 50 2.76 -9.36 12.77
C MET A 50 4.13 -9.64 13.42
N SER A 51 4.64 -10.87 13.29
CA SER A 51 5.86 -11.31 13.96
C SER A 51 7.12 -10.72 13.31
N PRO A 52 8.18 -10.47 14.10
CA PRO A 52 9.48 -10.12 13.56
C PRO A 52 9.95 -11.13 12.53
N VAL A 53 10.34 -10.66 11.36
CA VAL A 53 10.80 -11.49 10.26
C VAL A 53 12.29 -11.69 10.41
N LYS A 54 12.68 -12.93 10.65
CA LYS A 54 14.08 -13.32 10.86
C LYS A 54 14.78 -13.78 9.57
N SER A 55 14.00 -14.27 8.60
CA SER A 55 14.52 -14.79 7.34
C SER A 55 14.64 -13.67 6.29
N PRO A 56 15.81 -13.50 5.66
CA PRO A 56 15.99 -12.56 4.56
C PRO A 56 15.02 -12.79 3.39
N ALA A 57 14.62 -14.04 3.15
CA ALA A 57 13.70 -14.39 2.06
C ALA A 57 12.29 -13.79 2.28
N HIS A 58 11.79 -13.82 3.51
CA HIS A 58 10.49 -13.23 3.85
C HIS A 58 10.53 -11.70 3.82
N LEU A 59 11.65 -11.09 4.19
CA LEU A 59 11.85 -9.65 4.03
C LEU A 59 11.87 -9.25 2.55
N ALA A 60 12.58 -9.99 1.70
CA ALA A 60 12.61 -9.75 0.26
C ALA A 60 11.21 -9.91 -0.36
N ALA A 61 10.49 -10.98 0.03
CA ALA A 61 9.13 -11.24 -0.44
C ALA A 61 8.11 -10.17 -0.01
N ALA A 62 8.35 -9.48 1.11
CA ALA A 62 7.51 -8.36 1.53
C ALA A 62 7.83 -7.07 0.75
N LYS A 63 9.12 -6.80 0.48
CA LYS A 63 9.56 -5.59 -0.21
C LYS A 63 9.26 -5.60 -1.70
N ALA A 64 9.45 -6.75 -2.36
CA ALA A 64 9.34 -6.82 -3.82
C ALA A 64 7.96 -6.38 -4.34
N PRO A 65 6.83 -6.80 -3.76
CA PRO A 65 5.51 -6.28 -4.14
C PRO A 65 5.37 -4.78 -3.91
N ALA A 66 5.86 -4.25 -2.78
CA ALA A 66 5.75 -2.82 -2.47
C ALA A 66 6.50 -1.95 -3.50
N ILE A 67 7.73 -2.34 -3.86
CA ILE A 67 8.52 -1.67 -4.89
C ILE A 67 7.81 -1.77 -6.25
N TYR A 68 7.38 -2.97 -6.62
CA TYR A 68 6.70 -3.21 -7.89
C TYR A 68 5.41 -2.40 -8.02
N PHE A 69 4.57 -2.38 -6.98
CA PHE A 69 3.33 -1.62 -6.98
C PHE A 69 3.57 -0.12 -7.07
N HIS A 70 4.59 0.38 -6.38
CA HIS A 70 4.98 1.79 -6.47
C HIS A 70 5.40 2.16 -7.90
N GLU A 71 6.28 1.37 -8.53
CA GLU A 71 6.75 1.60 -9.91
C GLU A 71 5.63 1.56 -10.95
N HIS A 72 4.58 0.77 -10.70
CA HIS A 72 3.47 0.58 -11.64
C HIS A 72 2.23 1.41 -11.28
N ASN A 73 2.36 2.37 -10.36
CA ASN A 73 1.25 3.20 -9.89
C ASN A 73 0.05 2.33 -9.46
N ILE A 74 0.28 1.36 -8.59
CA ILE A 74 -0.72 0.50 -7.95
C ILE A 74 -0.80 0.88 -6.48
N SER A 75 -2.02 1.12 -6.00
CA SER A 75 -2.27 1.47 -4.60
C SER A 75 -2.06 0.23 -3.73
N LEU A 76 -1.18 0.32 -2.74
CA LEU A 76 -0.96 -0.75 -1.77
C LEU A 76 -1.69 -0.45 -0.46
N ILE A 77 -2.55 -1.37 -0.03
CA ILE A 77 -3.21 -1.35 1.27
C ILE A 77 -2.67 -2.48 2.12
N TYR A 78 -2.29 -2.20 3.37
CA TYR A 78 -1.79 -3.23 4.27
C TYR A 78 -2.17 -2.95 5.73
N GLY A 79 -2.12 -4.00 6.55
CA GLY A 79 -2.31 -3.89 8.00
C GLY A 79 -1.15 -3.11 8.64
N GLY A 80 -1.42 -1.96 9.24
CA GLY A 80 -0.39 -1.01 9.69
C GLY A 80 0.19 -1.26 11.08
N TRP A 81 0.37 -2.52 11.50
CA TRP A 81 1.05 -2.77 12.77
C TRP A 81 2.57 -2.57 12.63
N THR A 82 3.17 -1.87 13.59
CA THR A 82 4.56 -1.37 13.56
C THR A 82 5.64 -2.44 13.42
N THR A 83 5.34 -3.71 13.76
CA THR A 83 6.28 -4.84 13.66
C THR A 83 6.09 -5.70 12.41
N THR A 84 5.32 -5.26 11.41
CA THR A 84 5.17 -6.05 10.17
C THR A 84 6.45 -6.09 9.34
N PRO A 85 6.69 -7.16 8.54
CA PRO A 85 7.82 -7.25 7.61
C PRO A 85 7.99 -6.02 6.71
N LEU A 86 6.88 -5.39 6.33
CA LEU A 86 6.84 -4.17 5.51
C LEU A 86 7.39 -2.94 6.26
N MET A 87 7.50 -3.00 7.58
CA MET A 87 7.95 -1.91 8.44
C MET A 87 9.26 -2.17 9.18
N GLN A 88 9.68 -3.43 9.28
CA GLN A 88 10.81 -3.81 10.13
C GLN A 88 12.17 -3.32 9.64
N GLN A 89 12.32 -2.97 8.36
CA GLN A 89 13.62 -2.56 7.84
C GLN A 89 14.08 -1.19 8.37
N GLU A 90 13.16 -0.32 8.80
CA GLU A 90 13.45 1.09 9.09
C GLU A 90 12.93 1.56 10.44
N GLN A 91 12.83 0.67 11.44
CA GLN A 91 12.74 1.06 12.86
C GLN A 91 14.06 1.66 13.39
N ARG A 92 14.72 2.54 12.60
CA ARG A 92 15.74 3.46 13.07
C ARG A 92 15.06 4.65 13.73
N THR A 93 14.49 4.39 14.91
CA THR A 93 14.27 5.28 16.07
C THR A 93 13.72 6.72 15.93
N ASN A 94 13.55 7.32 14.75
CA ASN A 94 13.27 8.76 14.62
C ASN A 94 12.10 9.13 13.68
N GLU A 95 11.40 8.15 13.08
CA GLU A 95 10.40 8.37 12.02
C GLU A 95 8.97 7.99 12.44
N THR A 96 8.63 8.25 13.70
CA THR A 96 7.30 7.95 14.24
C THR A 96 6.83 9.13 15.07
N THR A 97 5.67 9.67 14.71
CA THR A 97 4.99 10.72 15.45
C THR A 97 3.96 10.10 16.40
N THR A 98 3.93 10.56 17.64
CA THR A 98 2.90 10.13 18.60
C THR A 98 1.64 10.98 18.41
N THR A 99 0.49 10.33 18.24
CA THR A 99 -0.82 11.00 18.26
C THR A 99 -1.70 10.43 19.35
N THR A 100 -2.61 11.25 19.87
CA THR A 100 -3.63 10.79 20.82
C THR A 100 -4.89 10.38 20.07
N TYR A 101 -5.37 9.16 20.30
CA TYR A 101 -6.65 8.65 19.78
C TYR A 101 -7.41 8.00 20.93
N GLU A 102 -8.66 8.43 21.17
CA GLU A 102 -9.50 7.95 22.28
C GLU A 102 -8.77 7.91 23.64
N GLY A 103 -7.94 8.92 23.91
CA GLY A 103 -7.20 9.06 25.17
C GLY A 103 -5.98 8.13 25.31
N ARG A 104 -5.55 7.45 24.24
CA ARG A 104 -4.33 6.65 24.21
C ARG A 104 -3.31 7.24 23.25
N GLU A 105 -2.04 7.24 23.65
CA GLU A 105 -0.94 7.56 22.77
C GLU A 105 -0.69 6.40 21.79
N ILE A 106 -0.64 6.73 20.50
CA ILE A 106 -0.42 5.79 19.41
C ILE A 106 0.75 6.30 18.57
N ALA A 107 1.72 5.43 18.37
CA ALA A 107 2.82 5.61 17.42
C ALA A 107 2.30 5.54 15.97
N VAL A 108 2.42 6.64 15.23
CA VAL A 108 2.08 6.76 13.81
C VAL A 108 3.38 6.95 13.02
N PRO A 109 3.74 6.02 12.11
CA PRO A 109 4.94 6.18 11.30
C PRO A 109 4.81 7.33 10.30
N ASP A 110 5.95 7.82 9.84
CA ASP A 110 6.01 8.88 8.84
C ASP A 110 5.28 8.49 7.53
N GLU A 111 4.42 9.39 7.05
CA GLU A 111 3.59 9.17 5.86
C GLU A 111 4.43 9.12 4.57
N ASN A 112 5.56 9.83 4.50
CA ASN A 112 6.42 9.83 3.31
C ASN A 112 7.17 8.51 3.15
N VAL A 113 7.42 7.81 4.26
CA VAL A 113 8.14 6.54 4.27
C VAL A 113 7.18 5.36 4.16
N TYR A 114 6.09 5.38 4.95
CA TYR A 114 5.21 4.22 5.12
C TYR A 114 3.82 4.37 4.48
N GLY A 115 3.55 5.52 3.86
CA GLY A 115 2.26 5.86 3.29
C GLY A 115 1.25 6.32 4.34
N LYS A 116 0.08 6.72 3.87
CA LYS A 116 -0.96 7.31 4.71
C LYS A 116 -1.44 6.31 5.75
N THR A 117 -1.42 6.73 7.01
CA THR A 117 -1.83 5.91 8.14
C THR A 117 -3.21 6.32 8.67
N MET A 118 -4.15 5.37 8.70
CA MET A 118 -5.49 5.55 9.24
C MET A 118 -5.66 4.76 10.55
N ILE A 119 -6.00 5.48 11.62
CA ILE A 119 -6.33 4.88 12.92
C ILE A 119 -7.83 4.59 12.96
N VAL A 120 -8.17 3.36 13.30
CA VAL A 120 -9.55 2.88 13.44
C VAL A 120 -9.77 2.29 14.83
N LYS A 121 -11.03 2.32 15.27
CA LYS A 121 -11.48 1.89 16.60
C LYS A 121 -11.17 0.42 16.90
N ASP A 122 -11.59 -0.48 16.00
CA ASP A 122 -11.51 -1.92 16.23
C ASP A 122 -11.15 -2.70 14.95
N MET A 123 -11.04 -4.03 15.08
CA MET A 123 -10.64 -4.91 13.97
C MET A 123 -11.69 -5.04 12.88
N HIS A 124 -12.96 -4.97 13.22
CA HIS A 124 -14.04 -5.04 12.24
C HIS A 124 -14.04 -3.79 11.38
N THR A 125 -13.91 -2.62 12.01
CA THR A 125 -13.77 -1.33 11.33
C THR A 125 -12.53 -1.34 10.43
N ARG A 126 -11.40 -1.91 10.89
CA ARG A 126 -10.19 -2.04 10.07
C ARG A 126 -10.46 -2.82 8.79
N LYS A 127 -11.08 -4.01 8.91
CA LYS A 127 -11.37 -4.89 7.78
C LYS A 127 -12.35 -4.24 6.81
N GLN A 128 -13.38 -3.56 7.33
CA GLN A 128 -14.34 -2.79 6.53
C GLN A 128 -13.68 -1.66 5.75
N GLU A 129 -12.80 -0.87 6.37
CA GLU A 129 -12.10 0.23 5.68
C GLU A 129 -11.12 -0.29 4.60
N MET A 130 -10.46 -1.42 4.84
CA MET A 130 -9.63 -2.07 3.82
C MET A 130 -10.49 -2.58 2.65
N ALA A 131 -11.60 -3.25 2.94
CA ALA A 131 -12.53 -3.74 1.93
C ALA A 131 -13.18 -2.61 1.13
N LYS A 132 -13.50 -1.48 1.77
CA LYS A 132 -14.08 -0.31 1.12
C LYS A 132 -13.10 0.30 0.11
N ARG A 133 -11.87 0.60 0.53
CA ARG A 133 -10.84 1.12 -0.37
C ARG A 133 -10.48 0.15 -1.50
N PHE A 134 -10.50 -1.16 -1.21
CA PHE A 134 -10.33 -2.19 -2.22
C PHE A 134 -11.43 -2.12 -3.29
N LYS A 135 -12.70 -1.99 -2.87
CA LYS A 135 -13.85 -1.85 -3.79
C LYS A 135 -13.80 -0.58 -4.64
N GLU A 136 -13.12 0.46 -4.16
CA GLU A 136 -12.86 1.69 -4.91
C GLU A 136 -11.72 1.52 -5.94
N GLY A 137 -10.95 0.42 -5.88
CA GLY A 137 -9.90 0.10 -6.82
C GLY A 137 -10.42 -0.30 -8.21
N GLY A 138 -9.63 -0.01 -9.24
CA GLY A 138 -9.99 -0.33 -10.62
C GLY A 138 -9.57 -1.73 -11.07
N PRO A 139 -9.66 -2.01 -12.39
CA PRO A 139 -9.21 -3.27 -12.97
C PRO A 139 -7.77 -3.61 -12.59
N GLY A 140 -7.50 -4.87 -12.24
CA GLY A 140 -6.19 -5.31 -11.74
C GLY A 140 -6.03 -5.23 -10.22
N SER A 141 -7.08 -4.84 -9.48
CA SER A 141 -7.10 -4.94 -8.02
C SER A 141 -7.09 -6.39 -7.54
N GLY A 142 -6.42 -6.68 -6.43
CA GLY A 142 -6.37 -8.04 -5.87
C GLY A 142 -5.95 -8.10 -4.40
N PHE A 143 -5.87 -9.33 -3.89
CA PHE A 143 -5.38 -9.63 -2.54
C PHE A 143 -4.11 -10.47 -2.62
N VAL A 144 -3.16 -10.20 -1.73
CA VAL A 144 -1.93 -10.98 -1.61
C VAL A 144 -1.73 -11.34 -0.14
N ALA A 145 -1.53 -12.63 0.13
CA ALA A 145 -1.10 -13.09 1.44
C ALA A 145 0.40 -13.43 1.40
N LEU A 146 1.17 -12.78 2.26
CA LEU A 146 2.57 -13.10 2.51
C LEU A 146 2.69 -14.11 3.66
N SER A 147 3.91 -14.57 3.95
CA SER A 147 4.17 -15.41 5.13
C SER A 147 3.64 -14.75 6.40
N GLY A 148 2.86 -15.50 7.17
CA GLY A 148 2.28 -15.04 8.42
C GLY A 148 1.73 -16.17 9.29
N GLY A 149 1.26 -15.82 10.49
CA GLY A 149 0.59 -16.75 11.40
C GLY A 149 -0.90 -16.90 11.06
N TYR A 150 -1.70 -17.45 11.97
CA TYR A 150 -3.13 -17.75 11.77
C TYR A 150 -4.00 -16.55 11.35
N GLY A 151 -3.61 -15.32 11.70
CA GLY A 151 -4.34 -14.12 11.27
C GLY A 151 -4.28 -13.87 9.76
N THR A 152 -3.18 -14.21 9.09
CA THR A 152 -3.04 -13.97 7.65
C THR A 152 -4.01 -14.80 6.79
N PRO A 153 -4.19 -16.12 7.00
CA PRO A 153 -5.22 -16.87 6.30
C PRO A 153 -6.65 -16.52 6.77
N GLU A 154 -6.86 -16.10 8.03
CA GLU A 154 -8.16 -15.58 8.49
C GLU A 154 -8.57 -14.33 7.71
N GLU A 155 -7.68 -13.33 7.62
CA GLU A 155 -7.90 -12.11 6.85
C GLU A 155 -8.14 -12.40 5.35
N LEU A 156 -7.38 -13.34 4.77
CA LEU A 156 -7.56 -13.73 3.37
C LEU A 156 -8.92 -14.40 3.14
N MET A 157 -9.31 -15.36 4.00
CA MET A 157 -10.57 -16.09 3.86
C MET A 157 -11.77 -15.17 4.02
N GLU A 158 -11.72 -14.18 4.92
CA GLU A 158 -12.80 -13.20 5.08
C GLU A 158 -13.03 -12.36 3.83
N MET A 159 -12.00 -12.09 3.02
CA MET A 159 -12.15 -11.38 1.75
C MET A 159 -12.71 -12.24 0.62
N THR A 160 -12.66 -13.57 0.75
CA THR A 160 -13.17 -14.49 -0.27
C THR A 160 -14.67 -14.75 -0.17
N THR A 161 -15.33 -14.31 0.90
CA THR A 161 -16.76 -14.52 1.18
C THR A 161 -17.52 -13.21 1.32
#